data_AF-A0A2S9G7K2-F1
#
_entry.id   AF-A0A2S9G7K2-F1
#
_cell.length_a   1.000
_cell.length_b   1.000
_cell.length_c   1.000
_cell.angle_alpha   90.00
_cell.angle_beta   90.00
_cell.angle_gamma   90.00
#
_symmetry.space_group_name_H-M   'P 1'
#
loop_
_entity.id
_entity.type
_entity.pdbx_description
1 polymer ?
#
loop_
_entity_poly.entity_id
_entity_poly.type
_entity_poly.pdbx_seq_one_letter_code
_entity_poly.pdbx_strand_id
1 'polypeptide(L)'
;AGLAVNLLWLAESEYPADGADRPAVALSLWGQYVLDNFATVAGAVAALTATPLHVVTIEVPGQNRLATLHLALSDAGGDSAIVEY
;
A
#
# COMPACT_ATOMS: atom_id res chain seq x y z
N ALA A 1 -2.18 19.19 -2.62
CA ALA A 1 -2.85 17.95 -3.08
C ALA A 1 -3.93 17.60 -2.08
N GLY A 2 -4.99 16.91 -2.51
CA GLY A 2 -6.06 16.41 -1.65
C GLY A 2 -6.15 14.89 -1.64
N LEU A 3 -5.00 14.23 -1.83
CA LEU A 3 -4.89 12.77 -1.79
C LEU A 3 -5.05 12.30 -0.33
N ALA A 4 -5.93 11.34 -0.12
CA ALA A 4 -6.13 10.64 1.14
C ALA A 4 -5.77 9.16 0.96
N VAL A 5 -5.19 8.58 2.01
CA VAL A 5 -4.78 7.18 2.05
C VAL A 5 -5.32 6.55 3.32
N ASN A 6 -5.92 5.37 3.19
CA ASN A 6 -6.37 4.57 4.30
C ASN A 6 -5.75 3.18 4.19
N LEU A 7 -5.15 2.70 5.27
CA LEU A 7 -4.72 1.31 5.41
C LEU A 7 -5.72 0.59 6.31
N LEU A 8 -6.38 -0.44 5.77
CA LEU A 8 -7.41 -1.18 6.50
C LEU A 8 -7.09 -2.66 6.54
N TRP A 9 -7.51 -3.32 7.62
CA TRP A 9 -7.33 -4.76 7.81
C TRP A 9 -8.05 -5.57 6.74
N LEU A 10 -7.31 -6.49 6.12
CA LEU A 10 -7.84 -7.48 5.19
C LEU A 10 -7.15 -8.81 5.51
N ALA A 11 -7.91 -9.81 5.98
CA ALA A 11 -7.32 -11.06 6.48
C ALA A 11 -6.72 -11.92 5.34
N GLU A 12 -7.26 -11.72 4.14
CA GLU A 12 -6.98 -12.49 2.94
C GLU A 12 -5.79 -11.96 2.13
N SER A 13 -5.10 -10.90 2.58
CA SER A 13 -3.95 -10.36 1.84
C SER A 13 -2.74 -11.29 1.86
N GLU A 14 -2.16 -11.55 0.69
CA GLU A 14 -0.97 -12.37 0.49
C GLU A 14 0.18 -11.55 -0.09
N TYR A 15 1.12 -11.14 0.75
CA TYR A 15 2.27 -10.38 0.28
C TYR A 15 3.30 -11.26 -0.42
N PRO A 16 4.06 -10.70 -1.39
CA PRO A 16 5.13 -11.44 -2.05
C PRO A 16 6.18 -11.93 -1.05
N ALA A 17 6.73 -13.13 -1.31
CA ALA A 17 7.83 -13.67 -0.51
C ALA A 17 9.08 -12.78 -0.55
N ASP A 18 9.91 -12.90 0.49
CA ASP A 18 11.18 -12.17 0.59
C ASP A 18 12.09 -12.44 -0.61
N GLY A 19 12.83 -11.40 -1.04
CA GLY A 19 13.74 -11.49 -2.18
C GLY A 19 13.08 -11.28 -3.55
N ALA A 20 11.89 -10.68 -3.59
CA ALA A 20 11.29 -10.24 -4.85
C ALA A 20 12.20 -9.19 -5.55
N ASP A 21 12.36 -9.31 -6.87
CA ASP A 21 13.21 -8.43 -7.69
C ASP A 21 12.52 -7.08 -7.99
N ARG A 22 12.10 -6.37 -6.93
CA ARG A 22 11.41 -5.07 -7.00
C ARG A 22 11.62 -4.26 -5.72
N PRO A 23 11.45 -2.92 -5.76
CA PRO A 23 11.63 -2.08 -4.59
C PRO A 23 10.73 -2.48 -3.43
N ALA A 24 11.33 -2.65 -2.25
CA ALA A 24 10.61 -3.02 -1.03
C ALA A 24 10.19 -1.79 -0.22
N VAL A 25 9.02 -1.88 0.41
CA VAL A 25 8.53 -0.91 1.39
C VAL A 25 7.98 -1.65 2.60
N ALA A 26 8.30 -1.18 3.80
CA ALA A 26 7.67 -1.71 5.01
C ALA A 26 6.17 -1.38 4.99
N LEU A 27 5.31 -2.32 5.35
CA LEU A 27 3.86 -2.13 5.46
C LEU A 27 3.50 -0.87 6.26
N SER A 28 4.25 -0.60 7.35
CA SER A 28 4.10 0.58 8.20
C SER A 28 4.38 1.92 7.52
N LEU A 29 5.14 1.91 6.42
CA LEU A 29 5.48 3.10 5.62
C LEU A 29 4.72 3.16 4.30
N TRP A 30 3.95 2.13 3.94
CA TRP A 30 3.32 2.04 2.62
C TRP A 30 2.38 3.22 2.34
N GLY A 31 1.51 3.56 3.30
CA GLY A 31 0.60 4.68 3.15
C GLY A 31 1.34 6.03 3.07
N GLN A 32 2.37 6.23 3.89
CA GLN A 32 3.16 7.46 3.89
C GLN A 32 3.97 7.62 2.59
N TYR A 33 4.55 6.52 2.08
CA TYR A 33 5.21 6.51 0.77
C TYR A 33 4.28 7.03 -0.33
N VAL A 34 3.01 6.59 -0.34
CA VAL A 34 2.05 7.07 -1.34
C VAL A 34 1.75 8.56 -1.17
N LEU A 35 1.55 9.03 0.07
CA LEU A 35 1.30 10.45 0.36
C LEU A 35 2.50 11.35 0.00
N ASP A 36 3.72 10.87 0.20
CA ASP A 36 4.93 11.65 -0.05
C ASP A 36 5.26 11.77 -1.55
N ASN A 37 4.87 10.78 -2.36
CA ASN A 37 5.29 10.69 -3.76
C ASN A 37 4.21 11.07 -4.77
N PHE A 38 2.93 11.09 -4.39
CA PHE A 38 1.84 11.28 -5.34
C PHE A 38 0.84 12.35 -4.90
N ALA A 39 0.28 13.07 -5.87
CA ALA A 39 -0.72 14.11 -5.64
C ALA A 39 -2.15 13.69 -6.00
N THR A 40 -2.31 12.66 -6.84
CA THR A 40 -3.60 12.17 -7.38
C THR A 40 -3.63 10.65 -7.41
N VAL A 41 -4.85 10.08 -7.40
CA VAL A 41 -5.08 8.64 -7.50
C VAL A 41 -4.52 8.11 -8.82
N ALA A 42 -4.79 8.79 -9.93
CA ALA A 42 -4.28 8.37 -11.24
C ALA A 42 -2.74 8.30 -11.29
N GLY A 43 -2.04 9.25 -10.64
CA GLY A 43 -0.58 9.25 -10.57
C GLY A 43 -0.04 8.07 -9.75
N ALA A 44 -0.66 7.79 -8.60
CA ALA A 44 -0.30 6.65 -7.76
C ALA A 44 -0.54 5.31 -8.48
N VAL A 45 -1.71 5.14 -9.10
CA VAL A 45 -2.06 3.91 -9.84
C VAL A 45 -1.10 3.66 -10.99
N ALA A 46 -0.79 4.69 -11.79
CA ALA A 46 0.15 4.56 -12.90
C ALA A 46 1.53 4.10 -12.43
N ALA A 47 2.07 4.72 -11.38
CA ALA A 47 3.40 4.37 -10.85
C ALA A 47 3.43 2.97 -10.24
N LEU A 48 2.44 2.62 -9.41
CA LEU A 48 2.36 1.32 -8.75
C LEU A 48 2.07 0.17 -9.73
N THR A 49 1.43 0.44 -10.86
CA THR A 49 1.24 -0.55 -11.93
C THR A 49 2.53 -0.78 -12.70
N ALA A 50 3.26 0.30 -13.02
CA ALA A 50 4.53 0.22 -13.75
C ALA A 50 5.65 -0.41 -12.92
N THR A 51 5.65 -0.18 -11.61
CA THR A 51 6.63 -0.75 -10.68
C THR A 51 5.92 -1.14 -9.37
N PRO A 52 5.29 -2.33 -9.33
CA PRO A 52 4.66 -2.82 -8.12
C PRO A 52 5.67 -2.92 -6.99
N LEU A 53 5.32 -2.37 -5.83
CA LEU A 53 6.17 -2.46 -4.65
C LEU A 53 6.16 -3.89 -4.10
N HIS A 54 7.20 -4.26 -3.39
CA HIS A 54 7.19 -5.41 -2.49
C HIS A 54 6.86 -4.92 -1.10
N VAL A 55 5.59 -5.07 -0.69
CA VAL A 55 5.16 -4.69 0.65
C VAL A 55 5.60 -5.77 1.64
N VAL A 56 6.47 -5.41 2.56
CA VAL A 56 7.04 -6.31 3.57
C VAL A 56 6.29 -6.12 4.89
N THR A 57 5.77 -7.21 5.43
CA THR A 57 5.03 -7.21 6.69
C THR A 57 5.72 -8.09 7.74
N ILE A 58 5.38 -7.85 9.00
CA ILE A 58 5.81 -8.65 10.15
C ILE A 58 4.61 -8.93 11.06
N GLU A 59 4.84 -9.71 12.10
CA GLU A 59 3.84 -9.96 13.14
C GLU A 59 3.44 -8.65 13.85
N VAL A 60 2.15 -8.53 14.17
CA VAL A 60 1.65 -7.42 14.97
C VAL A 60 2.16 -7.58 16.40
N PRO A 61 2.78 -6.55 17.01
CA PRO A 61 3.26 -6.64 18.38
C PRO A 61 2.16 -7.13 19.36
N GLY A 62 2.45 -8.23 20.07
CA GLY A 62 1.52 -8.83 21.03
C GLY A 62 0.45 -9.74 20.41
N GLN A 63 0.52 -10.05 19.11
CA GLN A 63 -0.38 -10.99 18.45
C GLN A 63 0.40 -12.03 17.65
N ASN A 64 -0.09 -13.26 17.61
CA ASN A 64 0.50 -14.34 16.83
C ASN A 64 -0.06 -14.35 15.40
N ARG A 65 -0.01 -13.20 14.71
CA ARG A 65 -0.46 -13.05 13.31
C ARG A 65 0.31 -11.92 12.60
N LEU A 66 0.51 -12.07 11.30
CA LEU A 66 1.02 -11.01 10.44
C LEU A 66 0.04 -9.85 10.34
N ALA A 67 0.57 -8.65 10.09
CA ALA A 67 -0.24 -7.51 9.71
C ALA A 67 -0.64 -7.62 8.22
N THR A 68 -1.92 -7.82 7.95
CA THR A 68 -2.48 -7.96 6.60
C THR A 68 -3.48 -6.84 6.34
N LEU A 69 -3.17 -6.00 5.35
CA LEU A 69 -3.87 -4.76 5.04
C LEU A 69 -4.02 -4.58 3.52
N HIS A 70 -5.10 -3.91 3.12
CA HIS A 70 -5.16 -3.26 1.80
C HIS A 70 -5.02 -1.74 1.93
N LEU A 71 -4.72 -1.11 0.80
CA LEU A 71 -4.53 0.33 0.71
C LEU A 71 -5.64 0.93 -0.16
N ALA A 72 -6.42 1.84 0.42
CA ALA A 72 -7.47 2.58 -0.28
C ALA A 72 -7.06 4.05 -0.47
N LEU A 73 -7.25 4.55 -1.70
CA LEU A 73 -6.92 5.91 -2.13
C LEU A 73 -8.16 6.67 -2.55
N SER A 74 -8.19 7.96 -2.25
CA SER A 74 -9.11 8.92 -2.87
C SER A 74 -8.43 10.28 -3.04
N ASP A 75 -8.85 11.08 -4.01
CA ASP A 75 -8.33 12.45 -4.19
C ASP A 75 -9.43 13.52 -4.32
N ALA A 76 -9.01 14.79 -4.36
CA ALA A 76 -9.91 15.95 -4.44
C ALA A 76 -10.72 16.03 -5.76
N GLY A 77 -10.34 15.27 -6.79
CA GLY A 77 -11.12 15.13 -8.02
C GLY A 77 -12.30 14.16 -7.89
N GLY A 78 -12.35 13.38 -6.81
CA GLY A 78 -13.35 12.34 -6.57
C GLY A 78 -12.95 10.96 -7.07
N ASP A 79 -11.75 10.80 -7.62
CA ASP A 79 -11.25 9.49 -8.04
C ASP A 79 -10.94 8.61 -6.82
N SER A 80 -11.01 7.29 -7.01
CA SER A 80 -10.72 6.31 -5.97
C SER A 80 -10.06 5.06 -6.54
N ALA A 81 -9.20 4.41 -5.75
CA ALA A 81 -8.57 3.15 -6.09
C ALA A 81 -8.31 2.31 -4.84
N ILE A 82 -8.25 0.98 -5.01
CA ILE A 82 -7.83 0.04 -3.98
C ILE A 82 -6.64 -0.75 -4.53
N VAL A 83 -5.62 -0.95 -3.71
CA VAL A 83 -4.46 -1.79 -4.00
C VAL A 83 -4.44 -2.94 -2.99
N GLU A 84 -4.46 -4.16 -3.52
CA GLU A 84 -4.49 -5.41 -2.77
C GLU A 84 -3.34 -6.31 -3.26
N TYR A 85 -2.90 -7.21 -2.38
CA TYR A 85 -1.92 -8.26 -2.67
C TYR A 85 -2.52 -9.60 -2.31
#